data_AF-A0A932PNE4-F1
#
_entry.id   AF-A0A932PNE4-F1
#
_cell.length_a   1.000
_cell.length_b   1.000
_cell.length_c   1.000
_cell.angle_alpha   90.00
_cell.angle_beta   90.00
_cell.angle_gamma   90.00
#
_symmetry.space_group_name_H-M   'P 1'
#
loop_
_entity.id
_entity.type
_entity.pdbx_description
1 polymer ?
#
loop_
_entity_poly.entity_id
_entity_poly.type
_entity_poly.pdbx_seq_one_letter_code
_entity_poly.pdbx_strand_id
1 'polypeptide(L)'
;MGRSSKGFTFIELLLVVVIIGLLGAIAIPSLLGQKKNAELVGDAQQNTKSLQMMLETRKADTGLYGAANASAVWDPTGPVSGSTSLAPLFAPKGATQMTYTLTVGATGLTYDLSVRDNRPGRSNKLIFQSDETGRQIYP
;
A
#
# COMPACT_ATOMS: atom_id res chain seq x y z
N MET A 1 -35.85 -45.35 31.21
CA MET A 1 -34.89 -44.80 30.23
C MET A 1 -34.35 -43.47 30.74
N GLY A 2 -33.17 -43.47 31.38
CA GLY A 2 -32.51 -42.25 31.84
C GLY A 2 -31.30 -41.95 30.96
N ARG A 3 -31.31 -40.84 30.24
CA ARG A 3 -30.17 -40.38 29.43
C ARG A 3 -29.09 -39.85 30.37
N SER A 4 -27.89 -40.41 30.26
CA SER A 4 -26.70 -39.95 30.96
C SER A 4 -26.24 -38.61 30.36
N SER A 5 -26.66 -37.50 30.95
CA SER A 5 -26.11 -36.18 30.63
C SER A 5 -24.75 -36.04 31.31
N LYS A 6 -23.67 -36.39 30.59
CA LYS A 6 -22.30 -36.03 31.01
C LYS A 6 -22.15 -34.52 30.85
N GLY A 7 -22.03 -33.81 31.98
CA GLY A 7 -21.65 -32.39 31.98
C GLY A 7 -20.17 -32.21 31.66
N PHE A 8 -19.81 -31.07 31.07
CA PHE A 8 -18.45 -30.67 30.77
C PHE A 8 -17.66 -30.45 32.08
N THR A 9 -16.42 -30.92 32.15
CA THR A 9 -15.57 -30.75 33.33
C THR A 9 -14.87 -29.39 33.29
N PHE A 10 -14.62 -28.81 34.47
CA PHE A 10 -13.82 -27.59 34.59
C PHE A 10 -12.42 -27.75 33.99
N ILE A 11 -11.84 -28.94 34.10
CA ILE A 11 -10.51 -29.23 33.56
C ILE A 11 -10.50 -29.24 32.03
N GLU A 12 -11.57 -29.69 31.37
CA GLU A 12 -11.69 -29.63 29.91
C GLU A 12 -11.73 -28.18 29.43
N LEU A 13 -12.47 -27.31 30.12
CA LEU A 13 -12.56 -25.90 29.72
C LEU A 13 -11.26 -25.15 30.03
N LEU A 14 -10.60 -25.49 31.13
CA LEU A 14 -9.31 -24.92 31.53
C LEU A 14 -8.20 -25.30 30.55
N LEU A 15 -8.11 -26.57 30.14
CA LEU A 15 -7.09 -27.00 29.19
C LEU A 15 -7.26 -26.31 27.82
N VAL A 16 -8.50 -26.10 27.37
CA VAL A 16 -8.80 -25.42 26.11
C VAL A 16 -8.31 -23.97 26.12
N VAL A 17 -8.61 -23.20 27.17
CA VAL A 17 -8.15 -21.80 27.25
C VAL A 17 -6.64 -21.69 27.37
N VAL A 18 -5.97 -22.67 27.99
CA VAL A 18 -4.50 -22.74 28.05
C VAL A 18 -3.90 -22.98 26.67
N ILE A 19 -4.44 -23.94 25.91
CA ILE A 19 -3.95 -24.23 24.55
C ILE A 19 -4.20 -23.05 23.61
N ILE A 20 -5.40 -22.45 23.63
CA ILE A 20 -5.70 -21.25 22.82
C ILE A 20 -4.80 -20.08 23.24
N GLY A 21 -4.52 -19.91 24.53
CA GLY A 21 -3.60 -18.90 25.04
C GLY A 21 -2.16 -19.09 24.51
N LEU A 22 -1.66 -20.33 24.49
CA LEU A 22 -0.32 -20.64 23.97
C LEU A 22 -0.21 -20.37 22.46
N LEU A 23 -1.21 -20.83 21.68
CA LEU A 23 -1.24 -20.59 20.24
C LEU A 23 -1.38 -19.09 19.94
N GLY A 24 -2.23 -18.38 20.70
CA GLY A 24 -2.42 -16.94 20.59
C GLY A 24 -1.13 -16.15 20.85
N ALA A 25 -0.36 -16.52 21.89
CA ALA A 25 0.89 -15.84 22.23
C ALA A 25 1.92 -15.85 21.08
N ILE A 26 1.98 -16.93 20.30
CA ILE A 26 2.90 -17.06 19.16
C ILE A 26 2.31 -16.41 17.90
N ALA A 27 1.02 -16.61 17.63
CA ALA A 27 0.39 -16.20 16.38
C ALA A 27 0.02 -14.71 16.33
N ILE A 28 -0.50 -14.14 17.43
CA ILE A 28 -0.98 -12.76 17.50
C ILE A 28 0.11 -11.73 17.11
N PRO A 29 1.36 -11.77 17.62
CA PRO A 29 2.35 -10.75 17.26
C PRO A 29 2.68 -10.76 15.75
N SER A 30 2.79 -11.95 15.15
CA SER A 30 3.01 -12.10 13.71
C SER A 30 1.82 -11.57 12.90
N LEU A 31 0.59 -11.91 13.32
CA LEU A 31 -0.64 -11.47 12.67
C LEU A 31 -0.80 -9.94 12.71
N LEU A 32 -0.46 -9.28 13.83
CA LEU A 32 -0.50 -7.82 13.94
C LEU A 32 0.47 -7.15 12.96
N GLY A 33 1.67 -7.70 12.79
CA GLY A 33 2.64 -7.21 11.82
C GLY A 33 2.17 -7.38 10.37
N GLN A 34 1.56 -8.53 10.06
CA GLN A 34 1.00 -8.80 8.73
C GLN A 34 -0.18 -7.86 8.42
N LYS A 35 -1.08 -7.65 9.39
CA LYS A 35 -2.22 -6.74 9.23
C LYS A 35 -1.77 -5.32 8.91
N LYS A 36 -0.81 -4.77 9.68
CA LYS A 36 -0.24 -3.44 9.42
C LYS A 36 0.40 -3.34 8.03
N ASN A 37 1.11 -4.38 7.59
CA ASN A 37 1.70 -4.39 6.26
C ASN A 37 0.64 -4.48 5.15
N ALA A 38 -0.42 -5.27 5.35
CA ALA A 38 -1.52 -5.38 4.40
C ALA A 38 -2.27 -4.04 4.26
N GLU A 39 -2.53 -3.34 5.37
CA GLU A 39 -3.13 -2.01 5.38
C GLU A 39 -2.28 -1.01 4.59
N LEU A 40 -0.97 -0.95 4.86
CA LEU A 40 -0.06 -0.04 4.14
C LEU A 40 0.04 -0.33 2.64
N VAL A 41 0.05 -1.61 2.24
CA VAL A 41 0.08 -2.00 0.82
C VAL A 41 -1.26 -1.71 0.15
N GLY A 42 -2.38 -1.90 0.86
CA GLY A 42 -3.72 -1.55 0.38
C GLY A 42 -3.88 -0.05 0.12
N ASP A 43 -3.47 0.78 1.09
CA ASP A 43 -3.48 2.24 0.93
C ASP A 43 -2.59 2.68 -0.24
N ALA A 44 -1.42 2.04 -0.40
CA ALA A 44 -0.52 2.29 -1.51
C ALA A 44 -1.17 2.00 -2.87
N GLN A 45 -1.83 0.84 -3.02
CA GLN A 45 -2.55 0.50 -4.24
C GLN A 45 -3.64 1.50 -4.58
N GLN A 46 -4.42 1.93 -3.58
CA GLN A 46 -5.50 2.89 -3.78
C GLN A 46 -4.96 4.25 -4.23
N ASN A 47 -3.88 4.71 -3.60
CA ASN A 47 -3.19 5.94 -3.96
C ASN A 47 -2.60 5.89 -5.38
N THR A 48 -1.97 4.78 -5.77
CA THR A 48 -1.47 4.57 -7.15
C THR A 48 -2.59 4.62 -8.17
N LYS A 49 -3.72 3.94 -7.92
CA LYS A 49 -4.88 4.00 -8.81
C LYS A 49 -5.45 5.41 -8.92
N SER A 50 -5.50 6.14 -7.80
CA SER A 50 -5.92 7.55 -7.81
C SER A 50 -5.01 8.39 -8.70
N LEU A 51 -3.68 8.21 -8.60
CA LEU A 51 -2.69 8.89 -9.44
C LEU A 51 -2.85 8.55 -10.92
N GLN A 52 -3.10 7.28 -11.27
CA GLN A 52 -3.34 6.88 -12.65
C GLN A 52 -4.58 7.55 -13.24
N MET A 53 -5.72 7.51 -12.54
CA MET A 53 -6.96 8.17 -13.00
C MET A 53 -6.77 9.69 -13.17
N MET A 54 -6.03 10.30 -12.25
CA MET A 54 -5.63 11.71 -12.30
C MET A 54 -4.80 12.04 -13.56
N LEU A 55 -3.83 11.19 -13.90
CA LEU A 55 -3.00 11.33 -15.10
C LEU A 55 -3.79 11.12 -16.40
N GLU A 56 -4.65 10.10 -16.44
CA GLU A 56 -5.54 9.82 -17.56
C GLU A 56 -6.50 10.99 -17.82
N THR A 57 -7.10 11.54 -16.76
CA THR A 57 -7.97 12.73 -16.85
C THR A 57 -7.20 13.90 -17.44
N ARG A 58 -5.99 14.16 -16.93
CA ARG A 58 -5.16 15.24 -17.45
C ARG A 58 -4.79 15.06 -18.94
N LYS A 59 -4.48 13.84 -19.35
CA LYS A 59 -4.21 13.54 -20.76
C LYS A 59 -5.45 13.76 -21.63
N ALA A 60 -6.64 13.42 -21.14
CA ALA A 60 -7.89 13.70 -21.84
C ALA A 60 -8.11 15.21 -22.03
N ASP A 61 -7.78 16.02 -21.02
CA ASP A 61 -7.99 17.48 -21.06
C ASP A 61 -6.90 18.24 -21.85
N THR A 62 -5.64 17.84 -21.71
CA THR A 62 -4.48 18.61 -22.21
C THR A 62 -3.69 17.90 -23.31
N GLY A 63 -4.03 16.65 -23.63
CA GLY A 63 -3.28 15.81 -24.56
C GLY A 63 -1.98 15.22 -24.00
N LEU A 64 -1.54 15.64 -22.81
CA LEU A 64 -0.27 15.25 -22.18
C LEU A 64 -0.51 14.78 -20.74
N TYR A 65 0.32 13.86 -20.25
CA TYR A 65 0.31 13.46 -18.83
C TYR A 65 0.98 14.51 -17.92
N GLY A 66 1.86 15.35 -18.48
CA GLY A 66 2.56 16.40 -17.75
C GLY A 66 3.58 17.13 -18.62
N ALA A 67 4.29 18.07 -18.03
CA ALA A 67 5.40 18.73 -18.71
C ALA A 67 6.52 17.73 -19.01
N ALA A 68 7.19 17.90 -20.15
CA ALA A 68 8.32 17.08 -20.55
C ALA A 68 9.39 17.00 -19.44
N ASN A 69 9.85 15.78 -19.13
CA ASN A 69 10.86 15.52 -18.10
C ASN A 69 10.47 15.97 -16.68
N ALA A 70 9.19 16.25 -16.42
CA ALA A 70 8.73 16.56 -15.09
C ALA A 70 8.83 15.33 -14.20
N SER A 71 9.22 15.53 -12.95
CA SER A 71 9.21 14.49 -11.93
C SER A 71 8.64 15.04 -10.64
N ALA A 72 7.85 14.23 -9.93
CA ALA A 72 7.33 14.54 -8.61
C ALA A 72 7.53 13.34 -7.69
N VAL A 73 7.99 13.62 -6.48
CA VAL A 73 8.22 12.63 -5.43
C VAL A 73 7.39 13.03 -4.22
N TRP A 74 6.49 12.14 -3.81
CA TRP A 74 5.72 12.25 -2.58
C TRP A 74 6.34 11.33 -1.54
N ASP A 75 7.09 11.92 -0.62
CA ASP A 75 7.67 11.23 0.53
C ASP A 75 6.66 11.20 1.69
N PRO A 76 6.54 10.08 2.42
CA PRO A 76 5.65 9.96 3.58
C PRO A 76 5.93 10.95 4.72
N THR A 77 7.15 11.48 4.80
CA THR A 77 7.65 12.30 5.92
C THR A 77 8.17 13.67 5.50
N GLY A 78 8.18 13.97 4.21
CA GLY A 78 8.77 15.17 3.65
C GLY A 78 7.83 15.97 2.74
N PRO A 79 8.19 17.22 2.43
CA PRO A 79 7.47 17.98 1.41
C PRO A 79 7.60 17.29 0.04
N VAL A 80 6.58 17.46 -0.79
CA VAL A 80 6.62 17.00 -2.18
C VAL A 80 7.82 17.66 -2.86
N SER A 81 8.69 16.83 -3.45
CA SER A 81 9.92 17.27 -4.11
C SER A 81 9.81 17.09 -5.62
N GLY A 82 10.44 17.97 -6.40
CA GLY A 82 10.36 17.96 -7.88
C GLY A 82 9.42 19.03 -8.45
N SER A 83 9.10 18.92 -9.74
CA SER A 83 8.24 19.87 -10.44
C SER A 83 6.78 19.70 -10.01
N THR A 84 6.32 20.57 -9.11
CA THR A 84 4.93 20.65 -8.64
C THR A 84 3.94 21.11 -9.72
N SER A 85 4.41 21.41 -10.93
CA SER A 85 3.56 21.69 -12.11
C SER A 85 2.83 20.46 -12.67
N LEU A 86 3.09 19.28 -12.09
CA LEU A 86 2.29 18.09 -12.27
C LEU A 86 0.96 18.24 -11.53
N ALA A 87 0.05 19.05 -12.09
CA ALA A 87 -1.36 18.87 -11.84
C ALA A 87 -1.74 17.42 -12.22
N PRO A 88 -2.55 16.72 -11.42
CA PRO A 88 -3.23 17.25 -10.25
C PRO A 88 -2.40 17.18 -8.97
N LEU A 89 -2.66 18.13 -8.05
CA LEU A 89 -2.13 18.10 -6.70
C LEU A 89 -2.55 16.79 -6.03
N PHE A 90 -1.62 15.86 -5.93
CA PHE A 90 -1.81 14.61 -5.23
C PHE A 90 -1.24 14.74 -3.82
N ALA A 91 -2.01 14.24 -2.85
CA ALA A 91 -1.56 14.01 -1.50
C ALA A 91 -1.90 12.54 -1.17
N PRO A 92 -0.92 11.71 -0.79
CA PRO A 92 -1.19 10.36 -0.35
C PRO A 92 -2.25 10.37 0.77
N LYS A 93 -3.31 9.60 0.61
CA LYS A 93 -4.29 9.39 1.68
C LYS A 93 -3.80 8.25 2.58
N GLY A 94 -4.08 8.39 3.88
CA GLY A 94 -3.67 7.41 4.89
C GLY A 94 -2.25 7.63 5.42
N ALA A 95 -1.84 6.82 6.40
CA ALA A 95 -0.49 6.85 6.96
C ALA A 95 0.49 6.08 6.06
N THR A 96 0.53 6.40 4.77
CA THR A 96 1.39 5.67 3.85
C THR A 96 2.82 6.05 4.15
N GLN A 97 3.61 5.10 4.65
CA GLN A 97 5.07 5.20 4.81
C GLN A 97 5.80 4.90 3.48
N MET A 98 5.11 5.04 2.35
CA MET A 98 5.57 4.67 1.03
C MET A 98 5.90 5.93 0.24
N THR A 99 6.96 5.87 -0.57
CA THR A 99 7.36 6.96 -1.47
C THR A 99 6.75 6.70 -2.84
N TYR A 100 6.06 7.70 -3.39
CA TYR A 100 5.51 7.67 -4.74
C TYR A 100 6.37 8.56 -5.61
N THR A 101 6.82 8.05 -6.75
CA THR A 101 7.62 8.81 -7.72
C THR A 101 6.94 8.74 -9.07
N LEU A 102 6.55 9.89 -9.60
CA LEU A 102 6.07 10.05 -10.97
C LEU A 102 7.17 10.71 -11.80
N THR A 103 7.48 10.15 -12.95
CA THR A 103 8.38 10.74 -13.94
C THR A 103 7.70 10.75 -15.30
N VAL A 104 7.62 11.92 -15.93
CA VAL A 104 7.02 12.11 -17.25
C VAL A 104 8.13 12.10 -18.31
N GLY A 105 7.91 11.38 -19.40
CA GLY A 105 8.86 11.30 -20.50
C GLY A 105 9.10 12.63 -21.21
N ALA A 106 10.13 12.66 -22.06
CA ALA A 106 10.57 13.88 -22.76
C ALA A 106 9.52 14.50 -23.69
N THR A 107 8.48 13.75 -24.07
CA THR A 107 7.39 14.23 -24.93
C THR A 107 6.13 14.62 -24.15
N GLY A 108 6.07 14.36 -22.85
CA GLY A 108 4.84 14.52 -22.06
C GLY A 108 3.78 13.43 -22.28
N LEU A 109 4.04 12.48 -23.19
CA LEU A 109 3.07 11.44 -23.61
C LEU A 109 3.23 10.10 -22.89
N THR A 110 4.31 9.93 -22.15
CA THR A 110 4.61 8.72 -21.37
C THR A 110 4.86 9.08 -19.93
N TYR A 111 4.63 8.14 -19.02
CA TYR A 111 4.99 8.31 -17.62
C TYR A 111 5.44 6.99 -16.99
N ASP A 112 6.28 7.11 -15.97
CA ASP A 112 6.58 6.04 -15.03
C ASP A 112 6.10 6.46 -13.64
N LEU A 113 5.26 5.64 -13.03
CA LEU A 113 4.81 5.79 -11.67
C LEU A 113 5.32 4.60 -10.86
N SER A 114 6.20 4.87 -9.90
CA SER A 114 6.73 3.86 -8.99
C SER A 114 6.36 4.13 -7.53
N VAL A 115 6.10 3.07 -6.78
CA VAL A 115 5.84 3.11 -5.36
C VAL A 115 6.84 2.23 -4.65
N ARG A 116 7.53 2.82 -3.66
CA ARG A 116 8.63 2.19 -2.95
C ARG A 116 8.42 2.24 -1.45
N ASP A 117 8.76 1.14 -0.78
CA ASP A 117 8.80 1.05 0.68
C ASP A 117 10.17 1.49 1.16
N ASN A 118 10.23 2.67 1.78
CA ASN A 118 11.44 3.26 2.33
C ASN A 118 11.48 3.22 3.86
N ARG A 119 10.65 2.38 4.50
CA ARG A 119 10.68 2.19 5.95
C ARG A 119 12.04 1.62 6.40
N PRO A 120 12.48 1.90 7.64
CA PRO A 120 13.69 1.32 8.19
C PRO A 120 13.71 -0.22 8.05
N GLY A 121 14.76 -0.78 7.45
CA GLY A 121 14.89 -2.23 7.21
C GLY A 121 14.23 -2.74 5.92
N ARG A 122 13.56 -1.87 5.14
CA ARG A 122 13.07 -2.14 3.78
C ARG A 122 13.88 -1.26 2.83
N SER A 123 14.96 -1.79 2.26
CA SER A 123 15.89 -1.05 1.38
C SER A 123 15.24 -0.63 0.06
N ASN A 124 14.50 0.49 0.06
CA ASN A 124 13.86 1.11 -1.10
C ASN A 124 13.12 0.11 -2.02
N LYS A 125 12.42 -0.84 -1.38
CA LYS A 125 11.84 -1.99 -2.07
C LYS A 125 10.73 -1.51 -2.99
N LEU A 126 10.82 -1.82 -4.28
CA LEU A 126 9.73 -1.58 -5.22
C LEU A 126 8.52 -2.42 -4.81
N ILE A 127 7.36 -1.79 -4.71
CA ILE A 127 6.10 -2.48 -4.39
C ILE A 127 5.17 -2.46 -5.60
N PHE A 128 5.12 -1.33 -6.31
CA PHE A 128 4.32 -1.16 -7.51
C PHE A 128 5.06 -0.32 -8.52
N GLN A 129 4.90 -0.65 -9.80
CA GLN A 129 5.27 0.22 -10.90
C GLN A 129 4.20 0.15 -11.98
N SER A 130 3.93 1.28 -12.61
CA SER A 130 2.98 1.36 -13.71
C SER A 130 3.33 2.48 -14.67
N ASP A 131 2.94 2.30 -15.92
CA ASP A 131 3.15 3.25 -17.02
C ASP A 131 1.82 3.62 -17.70
N GLU A 132 1.90 4.37 -18.81
CA GLU A 132 0.76 4.78 -19.62
C GLU A 132 -0.01 3.62 -20.28
N THR A 133 0.56 2.42 -20.32
CA THR A 133 -0.10 1.23 -20.88
C THR A 133 -0.99 0.53 -19.86
N GLY A 134 -0.99 1.01 -18.60
CA GLY A 134 -1.70 0.37 -17.50
C GLY A 134 -1.03 -0.92 -17.03
N ARG A 135 0.16 -1.25 -17.55
CA ARG A 135 0.92 -2.43 -17.15
C ARG A 135 1.37 -2.27 -15.71
N GLN A 136 0.81 -3.06 -14.81
CA GLN A 136 1.28 -3.13 -13.43
C GLN A 136 2.43 -4.13 -13.34
N ILE A 137 3.63 -3.64 -13.06
CA ILE A 137 4.80 -4.47 -12.81
C ILE A 137 4.91 -4.65 -11.29
N TYR A 138 4.66 -5.89 -10.87
CA TYR A 138 4.91 -6.35 -9.52
C TYR A 138 6.27 -7.07 -9.50
N PRO A 139 7.19 -6.73 -8.59
CA PRO A 139 8.40 -7.51 -8.37
C PRO A 139 8.12 -8.83 -7.63
#